data_AF-A0A6B1AW50-F1
#
_entry.id   AF-A0A6B1AW50-F1
#
_cell.length_a   1.000
_cell.length_b   1.000
_cell.length_c   1.000
_cell.angle_alpha   90.00
_cell.angle_beta   90.00
_cell.angle_gamma   90.00
#
_symmetry.space_group_name_H-M   'P 1'
#
loop_
_entity.id
_entity.type
_entity.pdbx_description
1 polymer ?
#
loop_
_entity_poly.entity_id
_entity_poly.type
_entity_poly.pdbx_seq_one_letter_code
_entity_poly.pdbx_strand_id
1 'polypeptide(L)'
;MRRLLCLFAVFVAGCSLFGDSDDDNGAAPDAEELSVSGTTIPQSVGLVRVGPSAYDLVFSCVDGGAGEILAAGVGRDVNNKPVHAFVQAYVGEPYIGLEVGEEGEEVLFEPRLGVLLDFTFEHDIIRFDNVDFVTELNIETGEYTPAGIGSVVVECRSYETEIPDEILE
;
A
#
# COMPACT_ATOMS: atom_id res chain seq x y z
N MET A 1 -11.04 44.53 0.46
CA MET A 1 -11.77 43.97 -0.70
C MET A 1 -11.83 42.46 -0.55
N ARG A 2 -13.05 41.91 -0.70
CA ARG A 2 -13.42 40.50 -0.97
C ARG A 2 -12.77 39.38 -0.13
N ARG A 3 -13.53 38.87 0.83
CA ARG A 3 -13.67 37.42 1.06
C ARG A 3 -15.16 37.09 1.15
N LEU A 4 -15.62 36.45 0.08
CA LEU A 4 -16.93 35.83 -0.07
C LEU A 4 -16.67 34.34 0.25
N LEU A 5 -17.29 33.78 1.28
CA LEU A 5 -17.40 32.33 1.40
C LEU A 5 -18.80 31.98 1.87
N CYS A 6 -19.52 31.31 0.97
CA CYS A 6 -20.87 30.82 1.12
C CYS A 6 -20.95 29.76 2.23
N LEU A 7 -21.88 29.93 3.16
CA LEU A 7 -22.37 28.88 4.04
C LEU A 7 -23.25 27.93 3.22
N PHE A 8 -22.88 26.65 3.20
CA PHE A 8 -23.66 25.56 2.63
C PHE A 8 -24.91 25.27 3.48
N ALA A 9 -25.98 24.92 2.79
CA ALA A 9 -27.35 24.90 3.28
C ALA A 9 -27.73 23.61 4.02
N VAL A 10 -28.41 23.83 5.15
CA VAL A 10 -29.52 23.12 5.80
C VAL A 10 -29.97 21.77 5.23
N PHE A 11 -29.93 20.77 6.10
CA PHE A 11 -30.52 19.43 6.00
C PHE A 11 -31.93 19.44 6.63
N VAL A 12 -33.00 19.12 5.90
CA VAL A 12 -34.32 18.74 6.48
C VAL A 12 -35.13 17.79 5.58
N ALA A 13 -35.35 16.59 6.14
CA ALA A 13 -36.54 15.72 6.16
C ALA A 13 -37.42 15.44 4.92
N GLY A 14 -37.54 14.13 4.61
CA GLY A 14 -38.78 13.37 4.87
C GLY A 14 -39.85 13.32 3.79
N CYS A 15 -40.23 12.10 3.38
CA CYS A 15 -41.63 11.69 3.19
C CYS A 15 -41.72 10.18 2.96
N SER A 16 -42.38 9.49 3.90
CA SER A 16 -42.94 8.14 3.73
C SER A 16 -44.37 8.25 3.21
N LEU A 17 -44.73 7.49 2.18
CA LEU A 17 -46.13 7.19 1.84
C LEU A 17 -46.25 5.72 1.43
N PHE A 18 -47.21 5.03 2.05
CA PHE A 18 -47.63 3.64 1.83
C PHE A 18 -48.95 3.58 1.03
N GLY A 19 -49.12 2.51 0.25
CA GLY A 19 -50.40 1.88 -0.17
C GLY A 19 -51.00 2.33 -1.50
N ASP A 20 -51.67 1.51 -2.33
CA ASP A 20 -51.97 0.07 -2.36
C ASP A 20 -52.65 -0.29 -3.72
N SER A 21 -52.75 -1.59 -4.04
CA SER A 21 -53.75 -2.28 -4.90
C SER A 21 -53.34 -2.83 -6.29
N ASP A 22 -52.95 -4.11 -6.25
CA ASP A 22 -53.51 -5.34 -6.88
C ASP A 22 -53.66 -5.59 -8.41
N ASP A 23 -53.17 -6.81 -8.74
CA ASP A 23 -53.53 -7.80 -9.77
C ASP A 23 -53.25 -7.56 -11.28
N ASP A 24 -52.27 -8.30 -11.83
CA ASP A 24 -52.49 -9.19 -12.99
C ASP A 24 -51.37 -10.25 -13.18
N ASN A 25 -51.71 -11.50 -12.87
CA ASN A 25 -51.44 -12.75 -13.60
C ASN A 25 -50.13 -12.95 -14.41
N GLY A 26 -49.32 -13.91 -13.95
CA GLY A 26 -48.81 -14.99 -14.81
C GLY A 26 -47.46 -14.80 -15.51
N ALA A 27 -46.38 -15.21 -14.85
CA ALA A 27 -45.33 -16.10 -15.37
C ALA A 27 -44.15 -16.15 -14.38
N ALA A 28 -43.68 -17.35 -14.03
CA ALA A 28 -42.37 -17.57 -13.44
C ALA A 28 -41.73 -18.76 -14.17
N PRO A 29 -40.40 -18.91 -14.20
CA PRO A 29 -39.35 -17.98 -13.79
C PRO A 29 -38.31 -17.77 -14.93
N ASP A 30 -37.87 -16.54 -15.15
CA ASP A 30 -36.49 -16.33 -15.62
C ASP A 30 -35.78 -15.58 -14.51
N ALA A 31 -35.26 -16.36 -13.57
CA ALA A 31 -34.12 -15.90 -12.81
C ALA A 31 -32.98 -15.78 -13.83
N GLU A 32 -32.84 -14.60 -14.43
CA GLU A 32 -31.53 -14.16 -14.86
C GLU A 32 -30.70 -14.07 -13.60
N GLU A 33 -30.10 -15.22 -13.25
CA GLU A 33 -28.98 -15.26 -12.33
C GLU A 33 -27.92 -14.39 -12.99
N LEU A 34 -27.90 -13.12 -12.60
CA LEU A 34 -26.78 -12.21 -12.78
C LEU A 34 -25.62 -12.89 -12.05
N SER A 35 -24.97 -13.81 -12.75
CA SER A 35 -23.70 -14.37 -12.40
C SER A 35 -22.72 -13.22 -12.48
N VAL A 36 -22.64 -12.45 -11.39
CA VAL A 36 -21.53 -11.56 -11.11
C VAL A 36 -20.31 -12.47 -11.06
N SER A 37 -19.65 -12.58 -12.21
CA SER A 37 -18.27 -13.05 -12.25
C SER A 37 -17.50 -12.02 -11.44
N GLY A 38 -17.28 -12.31 -10.16
CA GLY A 38 -16.42 -11.51 -9.32
C GLY A 38 -15.05 -11.49 -9.97
N THR A 39 -14.68 -10.38 -10.60
CA THR A 39 -13.31 -10.15 -11.05
C THR A 39 -12.46 -10.10 -9.78
N THR A 40 -11.76 -11.19 -9.47
CA THR A 40 -10.74 -11.18 -8.43
C THR A 40 -9.64 -10.23 -8.91
N ILE A 41 -9.47 -9.11 -8.21
CA ILE A 41 -8.38 -8.19 -8.47
C ILE A 41 -7.08 -8.93 -8.09
N PRO A 42 -6.11 -9.04 -9.01
CA PRO A 42 -4.86 -9.73 -8.71
C PRO A 42 -4.09 -8.96 -7.64
N GLN A 43 -3.67 -9.67 -6.60
CA GLN A 43 -2.92 -9.10 -5.48
C GLN A 43 -1.51 -8.67 -5.93
N SER A 44 -1.11 -7.46 -5.54
CA SER A 44 0.26 -6.97 -5.73
C SER A 44 1.23 -7.73 -4.83
N VAL A 45 2.44 -7.96 -5.33
CA VAL A 45 3.45 -8.79 -4.66
C VAL A 45 4.82 -8.16 -4.79
N GLY A 46 5.73 -8.52 -3.91
CA GLY A 46 7.10 -8.05 -4.00
C GLY A 46 8.09 -8.90 -3.23
N LEU A 47 9.36 -8.63 -3.50
CA LEU A 47 10.50 -9.28 -2.88
C LEU A 47 11.46 -8.21 -2.36
N VAL A 48 11.73 -8.25 -1.06
CA VAL A 48 12.77 -7.45 -0.42
C VAL A 48 13.94 -8.35 -0.08
N ARG A 49 15.15 -7.95 -0.46
CA ARG A 49 16.40 -8.63 -0.10
C ARG A 49 17.27 -7.72 0.73
N VAL A 50 17.81 -8.25 1.83
CA VAL A 50 18.78 -7.57 2.69
C VAL A 50 19.92 -8.54 2.96
N GLY A 51 21.08 -8.30 2.34
CA GLY A 51 22.19 -9.25 2.38
C GLY A 51 21.76 -10.66 1.94
N PRO A 52 21.93 -11.71 2.76
CA PRO A 52 21.51 -13.06 2.42
C PRO A 52 20.00 -13.32 2.63
N SER A 53 19.29 -12.42 3.31
CA SER A 53 17.87 -12.58 3.65
C SER A 53 16.97 -12.14 2.50
N ALA A 54 15.82 -12.81 2.37
CA ALA A 54 14.82 -12.55 1.36
C ALA A 54 13.42 -12.64 1.99
N TYR A 55 12.56 -11.69 1.64
CA TYR A 55 11.21 -11.54 2.18
C TYR A 55 10.21 -11.40 1.03
N ASP A 56 9.40 -12.43 0.82
CA ASP A 56 8.27 -12.39 -0.10
C ASP A 56 7.07 -11.75 0.61
N LEU A 57 6.56 -10.65 0.06
CA LEU A 57 5.53 -9.84 0.69
C LEU A 57 4.35 -9.63 -0.26
N VAL A 58 3.19 -9.42 0.35
CA VAL A 58 1.96 -8.98 -0.29
C VAL A 58 1.86 -7.48 -0.14
N PHE A 59 1.64 -6.74 -1.23
CA PHE A 59 1.61 -5.29 -1.21
C PHE A 59 0.21 -4.70 -1.49
N SER A 60 -0.05 -3.55 -0.88
CA SER A 60 -1.05 -2.56 -1.29
C SER A 60 -0.32 -1.39 -1.92
N CYS A 61 -0.64 -1.05 -3.18
CA CYS A 61 -0.03 0.08 -3.89
C CYS A 61 -1.03 1.23 -4.00
N VAL A 62 -0.55 2.48 -3.93
CA VAL A 62 -1.36 3.70 -4.05
C VAL A 62 -0.66 4.65 -5.01
N ASP A 63 -1.43 5.24 -5.93
CA ASP A 63 -0.97 6.38 -6.73
C ASP A 63 -1.06 7.64 -5.86
N GLY A 64 0.09 8.09 -5.37
CA GLY A 64 0.20 9.31 -4.54
C GLY A 64 0.00 10.59 -5.35
N GLY A 65 -0.05 10.49 -6.69
CA GLY A 65 -0.08 11.61 -7.60
C GLY A 65 1.31 12.21 -7.81
N ALA A 66 1.42 13.12 -8.78
CA ALA A 66 2.68 13.79 -9.14
C ALA A 66 3.87 12.84 -9.45
N GLY A 67 3.57 11.59 -9.86
CA GLY A 67 4.58 10.57 -10.16
C GLY A 67 5.12 9.85 -8.93
N GLU A 68 4.46 9.97 -7.77
CA GLU A 68 4.72 9.18 -6.57
C GLU A 68 3.87 7.90 -6.56
N ILE A 69 4.50 6.79 -6.18
CA ILE A 69 3.80 5.55 -5.86
C ILE A 69 4.22 5.11 -4.46
N LEU A 70 3.22 4.85 -3.63
CA LEU A 70 3.41 4.27 -2.30
C LEU A 70 3.06 2.78 -2.37
N ALA A 71 3.86 1.94 -1.74
CA ALA A 71 3.54 0.54 -1.59
C ALA A 71 3.87 0.08 -0.18
N ALA A 72 2.88 -0.50 0.50
CA ALA A 72 3.05 -1.05 1.83
C ALA A 72 2.83 -2.57 1.77
N GLY A 73 3.75 -3.32 2.35
CA GLY A 73 3.84 -4.77 2.20
C GLY A 73 3.81 -5.50 3.52
N VAL A 74 3.14 -6.65 3.56
CA VAL A 74 3.09 -7.53 4.72
C VAL A 74 3.49 -8.96 4.36
N GLY A 75 4.11 -9.65 5.30
CA GLY A 75 4.47 -11.06 5.14
C GLY A 75 5.08 -11.63 6.39
N ARG A 76 5.86 -12.70 6.23
CA ARG A 76 6.57 -13.37 7.31
C ARG A 76 7.96 -13.82 6.89
N ASP A 77 8.90 -13.78 7.83
CA ASP A 77 10.24 -14.32 7.62
C ASP A 77 10.26 -15.87 7.71
N VAL A 78 11.44 -16.45 7.51
CA VAL A 78 11.65 -17.91 7.60
C VAL A 78 11.40 -18.49 8.99
N ASN A 79 11.40 -17.64 10.03
CA ASN A 79 11.11 -18.00 11.42
C ASN A 79 9.66 -17.67 11.79
N ASN A 80 8.82 -17.32 10.82
CA ASN A 80 7.42 -16.92 11.00
C ASN A 80 7.23 -15.62 11.80
N LYS A 81 8.25 -14.76 11.90
CA LYS A 81 8.13 -13.40 12.45
C LYS A 81 7.40 -12.49 11.47
N PRO A 82 6.59 -11.52 11.95
CA PRO A 82 6.00 -10.50 11.10
C PRO A 82 7.07 -9.74 10.31
N VAL A 83 6.70 -9.36 9.09
CA VAL A 83 7.52 -8.50 8.23
C VAL A 83 6.61 -7.44 7.61
N HIS A 84 6.97 -6.18 7.79
CA HIS A 84 6.29 -5.03 7.22
C HIS A 84 7.28 -4.27 6.33
N ALA A 85 6.83 -3.81 5.18
CA ALA A 85 7.65 -2.99 4.28
C ALA A 85 6.88 -1.73 3.88
N PHE A 86 7.59 -0.63 3.77
CA PHE A 86 7.08 0.59 3.18
C PHE A 86 8.03 1.03 2.07
N VAL A 87 7.48 1.34 0.90
CA VAL A 87 8.22 1.74 -0.29
C VAL A 87 7.58 3.01 -0.83
N GLN A 88 8.38 4.06 -0.94
CA GLN A 88 8.03 5.32 -1.57
C GLN A 88 8.88 5.48 -2.82
N ALA A 89 8.24 5.29 -3.97
CA ALA A 89 8.84 5.48 -5.28
C ALA A 89 8.55 6.90 -5.77
N TYR A 90 9.41 7.85 -5.40
CA TYR A 90 9.28 9.25 -5.78
C TYR A 90 10.65 9.82 -6.16
N VAL A 91 10.75 10.50 -7.31
CA VAL A 91 12.03 10.99 -7.87
C VAL A 91 12.72 12.02 -6.96
N GLY A 92 11.96 12.73 -6.11
CA GLY A 92 12.53 13.72 -5.20
C GLY A 92 13.27 13.08 -4.02
N GLU A 93 12.55 12.24 -3.28
CA GLU A 93 13.04 11.62 -2.04
C GLU A 93 12.47 10.21 -1.96
N PRO A 94 13.05 9.23 -2.67
CA PRO A 94 12.59 7.86 -2.59
C PRO A 94 13.01 7.26 -1.24
N TYR A 95 12.20 6.36 -0.71
CA TYR A 95 12.44 5.75 0.59
C TYR A 95 11.99 4.29 0.63
N ILE A 96 12.68 3.49 1.45
CA ILE A 96 12.36 2.09 1.73
C ILE A 96 12.52 1.88 3.24
N GLY A 97 11.52 1.31 3.89
CA GLY A 97 11.62 0.75 5.23
C GLY A 97 11.25 -0.73 5.18
N LEU A 98 11.99 -1.57 5.89
CA LEU A 98 11.61 -2.95 6.14
C LEU A 98 11.74 -3.23 7.63
N GLU A 99 10.65 -3.59 8.26
CA GLU A 99 10.60 -3.96 9.66
C GLU A 99 10.40 -5.47 9.80
N VAL A 100 11.21 -6.11 10.64
CA VAL A 100 11.15 -7.56 10.90
C VAL A 100 11.19 -7.81 12.39
N GLY A 101 10.17 -8.44 12.94
CA GLY A 101 10.12 -8.78 14.36
C GLY A 101 8.72 -8.82 14.93
N GLU A 102 8.64 -9.11 16.22
CA GLU A 102 7.39 -9.02 16.99
C GLU A 102 7.31 -7.66 17.67
N GLU A 103 6.11 -7.27 18.10
CA GLU A 103 5.84 -5.99 18.75
C GLU A 103 6.85 -5.68 19.88
N GLY A 104 7.63 -4.61 19.73
CA GLY A 104 8.66 -4.16 20.67
C GLY A 104 10.04 -4.83 20.55
N GLU A 105 10.23 -5.75 19.61
CA GLU A 105 11.50 -6.41 19.29
C GLU A 105 11.85 -6.33 17.80
N GLU A 106 11.29 -5.34 17.10
CA GLU A 106 11.45 -5.17 15.67
C GLU A 106 12.83 -4.61 15.32
N VAL A 107 13.33 -5.09 14.18
CA VAL A 107 14.52 -4.55 13.54
C VAL A 107 14.08 -3.81 12.29
N LEU A 108 14.34 -2.50 12.27
CA LEU A 108 14.10 -1.65 11.12
C LEU A 108 15.36 -1.58 10.24
N PHE A 109 15.20 -1.99 8.98
CA PHE A 109 16.20 -1.89 7.92
C PHE A 109 15.85 -0.73 6.99
N GLU A 110 16.81 0.17 6.79
CA GLU A 110 16.63 1.38 5.97
C GLU A 110 17.86 1.62 5.08
N PRO A 111 17.71 2.36 3.96
CA PRO A 111 18.83 2.84 3.17
C PRO A 111 19.78 3.72 3.98
N ARG A 112 21.08 3.53 3.80
CA ARG A 112 22.10 4.39 4.40
C ARG A 112 21.99 5.85 3.93
N LEU A 113 22.10 6.78 4.87
CA LEU A 113 22.15 8.21 4.56
C LEU A 113 23.38 8.60 3.73
N GLY A 114 23.19 9.60 2.87
CA GLY A 114 24.26 10.14 2.01
C GLY A 114 24.58 9.28 0.80
N VAL A 115 23.90 8.15 0.60
CA VAL A 115 23.91 7.38 -0.63
C VAL A 115 22.65 7.74 -1.42
N LEU A 116 22.81 7.98 -2.72
CA LEU A 116 21.64 8.20 -3.58
C LEU A 116 20.88 6.89 -3.71
N LEU A 117 19.61 6.91 -3.30
CA LEU A 117 18.70 5.83 -3.57
C LEU A 117 18.03 6.10 -4.92
N ASP A 118 18.21 5.20 -5.88
CA ASP A 118 17.65 5.29 -7.22
C ASP A 118 16.67 4.14 -7.46
N PHE A 119 15.67 4.39 -8.30
CA PHE A 119 14.67 3.38 -8.64
C PHE A 119 14.21 3.52 -10.08
N THR A 120 13.71 2.42 -10.61
CA THR A 120 12.97 2.40 -11.87
C THR A 120 11.51 2.07 -11.59
N PHE A 121 10.62 2.72 -12.34
CA PHE A 121 9.21 2.33 -12.40
C PHE A 121 8.85 2.06 -13.86
N GLU A 122 8.70 0.77 -14.20
CA GLU A 122 8.40 0.32 -15.55
C GLU A 122 7.38 -0.82 -15.51
N HIS A 123 6.34 -0.74 -16.35
CA HIS A 123 5.31 -1.79 -16.45
C HIS A 123 4.72 -2.18 -15.08
N ASP A 124 4.40 -1.19 -14.26
CA ASP A 124 3.86 -1.36 -12.90
C ASP A 124 4.82 -2.06 -11.92
N ILE A 125 6.12 -2.09 -12.23
CA ILE A 125 7.16 -2.66 -11.38
C ILE A 125 8.05 -1.54 -10.85
N ILE A 126 8.03 -1.37 -9.53
CA ILE A 126 8.99 -0.57 -8.78
C ILE A 126 10.22 -1.44 -8.53
N ARG A 127 11.41 -0.94 -8.84
CA ARG A 127 12.68 -1.64 -8.59
C ARG A 127 13.72 -0.72 -8.01
N PHE A 128 14.29 -1.14 -6.89
CA PHE A 128 15.49 -0.60 -6.29
C PHE A 128 16.58 -1.67 -6.33
N ASP A 129 17.71 -1.36 -6.97
CA ASP A 129 18.85 -2.26 -7.06
C ASP A 129 20.01 -1.73 -6.19
N ASN A 130 20.77 -2.63 -5.58
CA ASN A 130 21.97 -2.31 -4.79
C ASN A 130 21.72 -1.34 -3.61
N VAL A 131 20.60 -1.52 -2.90
CA VAL A 131 20.28 -0.73 -1.70
C VAL A 131 21.26 -1.08 -0.58
N ASP A 132 21.95 -0.09 -0.04
CA ASP A 132 22.86 -0.26 1.10
C ASP A 132 22.06 -0.17 2.40
N PHE A 133 21.58 -1.32 2.89
CA PHE A 133 20.73 -1.37 4.08
C PHE A 133 21.56 -1.31 5.36
N VAL A 134 21.00 -0.60 6.32
CA VAL A 134 21.53 -0.42 7.67
C VAL A 134 20.40 -0.60 8.69
N THR A 135 20.78 -0.84 9.95
CA THR A 135 19.89 -0.82 11.12
C THR A 135 20.37 0.24 12.10
N GLU A 136 19.55 0.57 13.09
CA GLU A 136 19.90 1.52 14.17
C GLU A 136 20.35 2.89 13.62
N LEU A 137 19.79 3.33 12.49
CA LEU A 137 20.16 4.57 11.83
C LEU A 137 19.73 5.77 12.68
N ASN A 138 20.71 6.57 13.10
CA ASN A 138 20.45 7.84 13.75
C ASN A 138 20.44 8.96 12.71
N ILE A 139 19.26 9.51 12.41
CA ILE A 139 19.09 10.54 11.37
C ILE A 139 19.79 11.87 11.67
N GLU A 140 20.08 12.18 12.93
CA GLU A 140 20.70 13.44 13.33
C GLU A 140 22.23 13.39 13.17
N THR A 141 22.83 12.23 13.48
CA THR A 141 24.29 12.04 13.50
C THR A 141 24.81 11.29 12.28
N GLY A 142 23.95 10.49 11.63
CA GLY A 142 24.32 9.57 10.55
C GLY A 142 25.04 8.30 11.03
N GLU A 143 25.03 7.99 12.33
CA GLU A 143 25.53 6.71 12.86
C GLU A 143 24.57 5.57 12.53
N TYR A 144 25.09 4.37 12.27
CA TYR A 144 24.30 3.18 11.91
C TYR A 144 25.08 1.88 12.11
N THR A 145 24.35 0.77 12.10
CA THR A 145 24.89 -0.60 12.05
C THR A 145 24.71 -1.19 10.64
N PRO A 146 25.76 -1.67 9.95
CA PRO A 146 25.62 -2.23 8.60
C PRO A 146 24.77 -3.52 8.56
N ALA A 147 23.81 -3.61 7.63
CA ALA A 147 22.97 -4.78 7.44
C ALA A 147 23.23 -5.51 6.10
N GLY A 148 23.74 -4.80 5.10
CA GLY A 148 24.25 -5.36 3.85
C GLY A 148 23.56 -4.82 2.61
N ILE A 149 24.10 -5.18 1.43
CA ILE A 149 23.53 -4.77 0.14
C ILE A 149 22.32 -5.62 -0.20
N GLY A 150 21.28 -4.98 -0.73
CA GLY A 150 19.99 -5.57 -1.01
C GLY A 150 19.32 -5.03 -2.27
N SER A 151 18.04 -5.38 -2.43
CA SER A 151 17.19 -4.95 -3.53
C SER A 151 15.73 -5.01 -3.13
N VAL A 152 14.89 -4.17 -3.75
CA VAL A 152 13.44 -4.22 -3.62
C VAL A 152 12.81 -4.30 -4.99
N VAL A 153 11.86 -5.22 -5.16
CA VAL A 153 11.04 -5.33 -6.37
C VAL A 153 9.59 -5.44 -5.94
N VAL A 154 8.73 -4.53 -6.40
CA VAL A 154 7.28 -4.56 -6.14
C VAL A 154 6.56 -4.53 -7.48
N GLU A 155 5.68 -5.50 -7.71
CA GLU A 155 4.77 -5.55 -8.86
C GLU A 155 3.38 -5.09 -8.40
N CYS A 156 3.03 -3.85 -8.75
CA CYS A 156 1.74 -3.24 -8.44
C CYS A 156 0.68 -3.69 -9.44
N ARG A 157 -0.05 -4.76 -9.12
CA ARG A 157 -1.10 -5.32 -9.98
C ARG A 157 -2.44 -4.60 -9.86
N SER A 158 -2.62 -3.85 -8.79
CA SER A 158 -3.75 -2.98 -8.53
C SER A 158 -3.37 -1.81 -7.64
N TYR A 159 -4.15 -0.73 -7.70
CA TYR A 159 -3.97 0.46 -6.89
C TYR A 159 -5.19 0.72 -6.00
N GLU A 160 -4.93 1.03 -4.74
CA GLU A 160 -5.90 1.43 -3.74
C GLU A 160 -5.96 2.96 -3.64
N THR A 161 -7.01 3.47 -2.99
CA THR A 161 -7.15 4.91 -2.75
C THR A 161 -6.19 5.41 -1.67
N GLU A 162 -5.90 4.55 -0.69
CA GLU A 162 -5.04 4.82 0.46
C GLU A 162 -4.40 3.51 0.93
N ILE A 163 -3.33 3.61 1.72
CA ILE A 163 -2.71 2.42 2.32
C ILE A 163 -3.60 1.97 3.49
N PRO A 164 -3.97 0.69 3.59
CA PRO A 164 -4.72 0.17 4.71
C PRO A 164 -4.03 0.41 6.06
N ASP A 165 -4.78 0.90 7.04
CA ASP A 165 -4.28 1.15 8.41
C ASP A 165 -3.64 -0.13 9.01
N GLU A 166 -4.19 -1.30 8.72
CA GLU A 166 -3.71 -2.61 9.20
C GLU A 166 -2.27 -2.95 8.78
N ILE A 167 -1.72 -2.26 7.77
CA ILE A 167 -0.34 -2.45 7.31
C ILE A 167 0.63 -1.47 8.02
N LEU A 168 0.10 -0.36 8.53
CA LEU A 168 0.84 0.72 9.19
C LEU A 168 0.93 0.57 10.71
N GLU A 169 0.16 -0.37 11.28
CA GLU A 169 0.16 -0.74 12.71
C GLU A 169 1.14 -1.86 13.05
#